data_AF-A0A3M1PEK9-F1
#
_entry.id   AF-A0A3M1PEK9-F1
#
_cell.length_a   1.000
_cell.length_b   1.000
_cell.length_c   1.000
_cell.angle_alpha   90.00
_cell.angle_beta   90.00
_cell.angle_gamma   90.00
#
_symmetry.space_group_name_H-M   'P 1'
#
loop_
_entity.id
_entity.type
_entity.pdbx_description
1 polymer ?
#
loop_
_entity_poly.entity_id
_entity_poly.type
_entity_poly.pdbx_seq_one_letter_code
_entity_poly.pdbx_strand_id
1 'polypeptide(L)' 'MLFEQGPHISYGACEIPYYVAGTVEEARRLVHLTPERFEATRGATVQVHHRVLALDPRRNRLTVEDLTRGEVRQ' A
#
# COMPACT_ATOMS: atom_id res chain seq x y z
N MET A 1 -6.19 -8.54 -6.07
CA MET A 1 -5.03 -7.65 -6.18
C MET A 1 -5.37 -6.34 -5.47
N LEU A 2 -4.41 -5.77 -4.75
CA LEU A 2 -4.52 -4.51 -4.03
C LEU A 2 -3.43 -3.56 -4.53
N PHE A 3 -3.77 -2.32 -4.79
CA PHE A 3 -2.82 -1.26 -5.14
C PHE A 3 -2.75 -0.25 -4.00
N GLU A 4 -1.55 0.14 -3.63
CA GLU A 4 -1.26 1.18 -2.64
C GLU A 4 -0.23 2.14 -3.22
N GLN A 5 -0.49 3.44 -3.12
CA GLN A 5 0.40 4.48 -3.64
C GLN A 5 1.66 4.61 -2.77
N GLY A 6 1.52 4.45 -1.46
CA GLY A 6 2.62 4.51 -0.51
C GLY A 6 3.44 3.22 -0.41
N PRO A 7 4.48 3.22 0.45
CA PRO A 7 5.34 2.05 0.68
C PRO A 7 4.73 0.99 1.61
N HIS A 8 3.66 1.31 2.34
CA HIS A 8 3.15 0.48 3.43
C HIS A 8 1.64 0.30 3.35
N ILE A 9 1.17 -0.91 3.65
CA ILE A 9 -0.23 -1.22 3.90
C ILE A 9 -0.45 -1.44 5.39
N SER A 10 -1.70 -1.31 5.85
CA SER A 10 -2.13 -1.74 7.19
C SER A 10 -1.26 -1.18 8.34
N TYR A 11 -0.98 0.13 8.30
CA TYR A 11 -0.27 0.82 9.39
C TYR A 11 -1.23 1.63 10.28
N GLY A 12 -0.89 1.76 11.55
CA GLY A 12 -1.64 2.52 12.54
C GLY A 12 -1.49 4.03 12.36
N ALA A 13 -2.32 4.65 11.51
CA ALA A 13 -2.30 6.12 11.33
C ALA A 13 -2.56 6.88 12.64
N CYS A 14 -3.45 6.35 13.49
CA CYS A 14 -3.74 6.89 14.82
C CYS A 14 -2.56 6.76 15.80
N GLU A 15 -1.58 5.89 15.51
CA GLU A 15 -0.44 5.64 16.38
C GLU A 15 0.78 6.51 16.03
N ILE A 16 0.77 7.18 14.87
CA ILE A 16 1.82 8.11 14.44
C ILE A 16 2.14 9.17 15.50
N PRO A 17 1.17 9.80 16.18
CA PRO A 17 1.47 10.78 17.23
C PRO A 17 2.29 10.19 18.39
N TYR A 18 2.07 8.92 18.75
CA TYR A 18 2.81 8.26 19.82
C TYR A 18 4.24 7.89 19.40
N TYR A 19 4.46 7.61 18.12
CA TYR A 19 5.81 7.49 17.57
C TYR A 19 6.55 8.83 17.61
N VAL A 20 5.90 9.91 17.17
CA VAL A 20 6.49 11.27 17.21
C VAL A 20 6.77 11.72 18.64
N ALA A 21 5.92 11.35 19.60
CA ALA A 21 6.11 11.63 21.02
C ALA A 21 7.20 10.77 21.69
N GLY A 22 7.72 9.74 21.00
CA GLY A 22 8.73 8.82 21.53
C GLY A 22 8.19 7.68 22.41
N THR A 23 6.87 7.60 22.63
CA THR A 23 6.23 6.50 23.38
C THR A 23 6.26 5.18 22.59
N VAL A 24 6.19 5.27 21.26
CA VAL A 24 6.50 4.15 20.36
C VAL A 24 7.90 4.39 19.80
N GLU A 25 8.83 3.49 20.10
CA GLU A 25 10.25 3.72 19.81
C GLU A 25 10.60 3.60 18.32
N GLU A 26 9.86 2.79 17.57
CA GLU A 26 10.26 2.39 16.22
C GLU A 26 9.07 2.43 15.24
N ALA A 27 9.21 3.14 14.13
CA ALA A 27 8.15 3.30 13.12
C ALA A 27 7.65 1.95 12.57
N ARG A 28 8.51 0.93 12.51
CA ARG A 28 8.13 -0.42 12.05
C ARG A 28 7.04 -1.07 12.92
N ARG A 29 6.90 -0.64 14.19
CA ARG A 29 5.86 -1.14 15.10
C ARG A 29 4.47 -0.64 14.72
N LEU A 30 4.38 0.43 13.91
CA LEU A 30 3.12 0.94 13.38
C LEU A 30 2.58 0.06 12.24
N VAL A 31 3.43 -0.75 11.59
CA VAL A 31 3.01 -1.60 10.47
C VAL A 31 2.52 -2.95 11.01
N HIS A 32 1.22 -3.19 10.93
CA HIS A 32 0.63 -4.43 11.46
C HIS A 32 0.72 -5.61 10.48
N LEU A 33 0.80 -5.33 9.18
CA LEU A 33 0.82 -6.35 8.14
C LEU A 33 1.67 -5.93 6.95
N THR A 34 2.60 -6.79 6.53
CA THR A 34 3.41 -6.57 5.32
C THR A 34 2.68 -7.08 4.07
N PRO A 35 3.05 -6.60 2.87
CA PRO A 35 2.55 -7.15 1.60
C PRO A 35 2.67 -8.68 1.52
N GLU A 36 3.83 -9.24 1.85
CA GLU A 36 4.11 -10.68 1.75
C GLU A 36 3.23 -11.49 2.70
N ARG A 37 3.03 -10.97 3.92
CA ARG A 37 2.17 -11.62 4.91
C ARG A 37 0.69 -11.47 4.54
N PHE A 38 0.29 -10.34 3.96
CA PHE A 38 -1.06 -10.17 3.42
C PHE A 38 -1.32 -11.18 2.31
N GLU A 39 -0.38 -11.35 1.38
CA GLU A 39 -0.48 -12.35 0.30
C GLU A 39 -0.59 -13.77 0.85
N ALA A 40 0.30 -14.15 1.77
CA ALA A 40 0.30 -15.49 2.36
C ALA A 40 -0.98 -15.81 3.16
N THR A 41 -1.59 -14.81 3.80
CA THR A 41 -2.76 -15.01 4.68
C THR A 41 -4.10 -14.75 4.01
N ARG A 42 -4.14 -13.93 2.95
CA ARG A 42 -5.37 -13.49 2.27
C ARG A 42 -5.44 -13.91 0.80
N GLY A 43 -4.37 -14.43 0.22
CA GLY A 43 -4.34 -14.93 -1.15
C GLY A 43 -4.43 -13.85 -2.24
N ALA A 44 -4.16 -12.59 -1.91
CA ALA A 44 -4.27 -11.47 -2.85
C ALA A 44 -2.98 -10.67 -2.94
N THR A 45 -2.44 -10.55 -4.16
CA THR A 45 -1.23 -9.79 -4.47
C THR A 45 -1.35 -8.32 -4.10
N VAL A 46 -0.32 -7.77 -3.45
CA VAL A 46 -0.25 -6.37 -3.03
C VAL A 46 0.85 -5.66 -3.82
N GLN A 47 0.49 -4.55 -4.48
CA GLN A 47 1.43 -3.70 -5.22
C GLN A 47 1.50 -2.33 -4.53
N VAL A 48 2.53 -2.14 -3.71
CA VAL A 48 2.90 -0.83 -3.12
C VAL A 48 3.60 0.05 -4.17
N HIS A 49 3.70 1.35 -3.93
CA HIS A 49 4.20 2.32 -4.92
C HIS A 49 3.44 2.32 -6.26
N HIS A 50 2.17 1.93 -6.26
CA HIS A 50 1.32 1.90 -7.44
C HIS A 50 0.13 2.83 -7.26
N ARG A 51 -0.01 3.83 -8.14
CA ARG A 51 -1.13 4.77 -8.15
C ARG A 51 -2.14 4.37 -9.21
N VAL A 52 -3.38 4.11 -8.82
CA VAL A 52 -4.49 3.98 -9.78
C VAL A 52 -4.87 5.38 -10.27
N LEU A 53 -4.73 5.63 -11.56
CA LEU A 53 -5.03 6.90 -12.21
C LEU A 53 -6.46 6.97 -12.76
N ALA A 54 -6.99 5.84 -13.25
CA ALA A 54 -8.31 5.80 -13.86
C ALA A 54 -8.96 4.41 -13.77
N LEU A 55 -10.30 4.39 -13.80
CA LEU A 55 -11.13 3.19 -13.89
C LEU A 55 -12.04 3.29 -15.12
N ASP A 56 -11.98 2.29 -16.00
CA ASP A 56 -12.92 2.10 -17.11
C ASP A 56 -13.82 0.88 -16.79
N PRO A 57 -15.04 1.11 -16.24
CA PRO A 57 -15.94 0.01 -15.89
C PRO A 57 -16.59 -0.64 -17.11
N ARG A 58 -16.63 0.02 -18.28
CA ARG A 58 -17.20 -0.56 -19.50
C ARG A 58 -16.27 -1.62 -20.09
N ARG A 59 -14.96 -1.43 -19.91
CA ARG A 59 -13.91 -2.35 -20.37
C ARG A 59 -13.32 -3.22 -19.26
N ASN A 60 -13.74 -3.01 -18.00
CA ASN A 60 -13.17 -3.64 -16.81
C ASN A 60 -11.65 -3.45 -16.71
N ARG A 61 -11.17 -2.21 -16.92
CA ARG A 61 -9.73 -1.87 -16.89
C ARG A 61 -9.39 -0.80 -15.89
N LEU A 62 -8.18 -0.86 -15.34
CA LEU A 62 -7.60 0.14 -14.46
C LEU A 62 -6.35 0.69 -15.11
N THR A 63 -6.17 2.01 -15.15
CA THR A 63 -4.88 2.61 -15.50
C THR A 63 -4.08 2.80 -14.22
N VAL A 64 -2.89 2.21 -14.14
CA VAL A 64 -2.04 2.18 -12.94
C VAL A 64 -0.64 2.65 -13.30
N GLU A 65 -0.12 3.60 -12.53
CA GLU A 65 1.24 4.11 -12.59
C GLU A 65 2.10 3.40 -11.54
N ASP A 66 3.20 2.78 -11.97
CA ASP A 66 4.28 2.32 -11.11
C ASP A 66 5.20 3.49 -10.79
N LEU A 67 5.15 3.98 -9.55
CA LEU A 67 5.90 5.15 -9.10
C LEU A 67 7.39 4.88 -8.92
N THR A 68 7.82 3.61 -8.88
CA THR A 68 9.25 3.25 -8.82
C THR A 68 9.89 3.28 -10.20
N ARG A 69 9.11 2.97 -11.25
CA ARG A 69 9.59 2.87 -12.64
C ARG A 69 9.17 4.04 -13.52
N GLY A 70 8.19 4.83 -13.10
CA GLY A 70 7.57 5.88 -13.92
C GLY A 70 6.76 5.32 -15.10
N GLU A 71 6.32 4.06 -15.01
CA GLU A 71 5.61 3.36 -16.08
C GLU A 71 4.10 3.37 -15.83
N VAL A 72 3.31 3.70 -16.85
CA VAL A 72 1.85 3.63 -16.80
C VAL A 72 1.36 2.44 -17.61
N ARG A 73 0.56 1.57 -16.99
CA ARG A 73 -0.05 0.38 -17.61
C ARG A 73 -1.55 0.33 -17.38
N GLN A 74 -2.25 -0.48 -18.17
CA GLN A 74 -3.71 -0.52 -18.20
C GLN A 74 -4.27 -1.94 -18.28
#